data_AF-A0A4R8Q512-F1
#
_entry.id   AF-A0A4R8Q512-F1
#
_cell.length_a   1.000
_cell.length_b   1.000
_cell.length_c   1.000
_cell.angle_alpha   90.00
_cell.angle_beta   90.00
_cell.angle_gamma   90.00
#
_symmetry.space_group_name_H-M   'P 1'
#
loop_
_entity.id
_entity.type
_entity.pdbx_description
1 polymer ?
#
loop_
_entity_poly.entity_id
_entity_poly.type
_entity_poly.pdbx_seq_one_letter_code
_entity_poly.pdbx_strand_id
1 'polypeptide(L)'
;MEVDPVEAVMEGDSIVEVDPDGNLILLVGAQLPDKKDSPRSFRVCASALRRSSAVWKSMLFGPWKESKPASGTWSVDLPEDDPDALEVLLNIVHANFPLVPYEPDLLLLEGVLRLANKYDMVKALRPWSQAWLDVAKGSSGEENGRRMLSVVYVGRELGQVELQMNMMQKLVVEAANNENGQLVTKDGFALVDDGSDLFAEILGLQQDVLKALPAQLNEIISALTFGSGRCERPDDRSRCNSVMLGSIFKRMARARKSVTLSLVADANEGVAQLSTSIRVIAEYMTALTGHQMCNPAGQA
;
A
#
# COMPACT_ATOMS: atom_id res chain seq x y z
N MET A 1 -42.15 12.67 22.68
CA MET A 1 -41.45 13.96 22.55
C MET A 1 -40.06 13.57 22.10
N GLU A 2 -39.89 13.46 20.78
CA GLU A 2 -38.58 13.17 20.18
C GLU A 2 -37.68 14.35 20.49
N VAL A 3 -36.55 14.05 21.12
CA VAL A 3 -35.52 15.05 21.41
C VAL A 3 -34.86 15.37 20.08
N ASP A 4 -34.88 16.64 19.70
CA ASP A 4 -34.25 17.16 18.49
C ASP A 4 -32.75 16.80 18.57
N PRO A 5 -32.15 16.14 17.56
CA PRO A 5 -30.74 15.70 17.61
C PRO A 5 -29.73 16.83 17.83
N VAL A 6 -30.17 18.10 17.72
CA VAL A 6 -29.37 19.30 18.02
C VAL A 6 -29.20 19.56 19.53
N GLU A 7 -30.16 19.17 20.38
CA GLU A 7 -30.03 19.35 21.84
C GLU A 7 -29.00 18.41 22.47
N ALA A 8 -28.67 17.30 21.80
CA ALA A 8 -27.60 16.40 22.23
C ALA A 8 -26.18 16.92 21.94
N VAL A 9 -26.03 18.02 21.20
CA VAL A 9 -24.73 18.60 20.82
C VAL A 9 -24.21 19.62 21.85
N MET A 10 -24.94 19.86 22.96
CA MET A 10 -24.71 21.02 23.83
C MET A 10 -23.88 20.81 25.12
N GLU A 11 -23.09 19.74 25.24
CA GLU A 11 -22.08 19.64 26.31
C GLU A 11 -20.74 19.10 25.78
N GLY A 12 -19.94 19.97 25.17
CA GLY A 12 -18.48 19.78 25.09
C GLY A 12 -17.77 20.05 23.76
N ASP A 13 -18.46 20.07 22.62
CA ASP A 13 -17.77 20.18 21.31
C ASP A 13 -17.64 21.63 20.85
N SER A 14 -16.42 22.17 20.92
CA SER A 14 -16.08 23.46 20.31
C SER A 14 -16.15 23.38 18.79
N ILE A 15 -16.92 24.27 18.16
CA ILE A 15 -16.93 24.43 16.70
C ILE A 15 -15.63 25.11 16.27
N VAL A 16 -14.92 24.49 15.32
CA VAL A 16 -13.74 25.08 14.67
C VAL A 16 -14.21 26.10 13.63
N GLU A 17 -13.85 27.36 13.85
CA GLU A 17 -14.22 28.49 12.98
C GLU A 17 -13.22 28.60 11.82
N VAL A 18 -13.46 27.87 10.73
CA VAL A 18 -12.66 28.02 9.50
C VAL A 18 -13.05 29.31 8.77
N ASP A 19 -14.35 29.62 8.76
CA ASP A 19 -14.90 30.89 8.30
C ASP A 19 -15.91 31.40 9.34
N PRO A 20 -15.60 32.51 10.07
CA PRO A 20 -16.49 33.07 11.08
C PRO A 20 -17.86 33.50 10.54
N ASP A 21 -17.94 33.89 9.26
CA ASP A 21 -19.18 34.27 8.57
C ASP A 21 -19.80 33.06 7.82
N GLY A 22 -19.28 31.86 8.07
CA GLY A 22 -19.70 30.62 7.44
C GLY A 22 -21.18 30.30 7.68
N ASN A 23 -21.83 29.74 6.65
CA ASN A 23 -23.25 29.45 6.64
C ASN A 23 -23.59 27.95 6.63
N LEU A 24 -22.57 27.11 6.81
CA LEU A 24 -22.64 25.65 6.82
C LEU A 24 -21.79 25.12 7.98
N ILE A 25 -22.32 24.12 8.68
CA ILE A 25 -21.59 23.35 9.69
C ILE A 25 -21.35 21.94 9.16
N LEU A 26 -20.10 21.49 9.13
CA LEU A 26 -19.74 20.12 8.80
C LEU A 26 -19.50 19.33 10.10
N LEU A 27 -20.15 18.17 10.25
CA LEU A 27 -20.00 17.27 11.39
C LEU A 27 -19.18 16.06 10.94
N VAL A 28 -17.94 15.94 11.42
CA VAL A 28 -16.92 15.10 10.76
C VAL A 28 -16.39 14.02 11.69
N GLY A 29 -16.22 12.80 11.18
CA GLY A 29 -15.50 11.72 11.86
C GLY A 29 -16.30 10.91 12.89
N ALA A 30 -17.63 11.01 12.90
CA ALA A 30 -18.49 10.32 13.87
C ALA A 30 -18.40 8.77 13.85
N GLN A 31 -17.91 8.16 12.76
CA GLN A 31 -17.79 6.71 12.59
C GLN A 31 -16.34 6.21 12.52
N LEU A 32 -15.35 7.08 12.78
CA LEU A 32 -13.95 6.65 12.75
C LEU A 32 -13.64 5.73 13.96
N PRO A 33 -12.97 4.59 13.73
CA PRO A 33 -12.73 3.58 14.76
C PRO A 33 -11.75 4.02 15.85
N ASP A 34 -10.85 4.96 15.55
CA ASP A 34 -9.88 5.52 16.50
C ASP A 34 -10.48 6.72 17.24
N LYS A 35 -11.06 6.48 18.42
CA LYS A 35 -11.63 7.49 19.34
C LYS A 35 -10.62 8.52 19.88
N LYS A 36 -9.39 8.55 19.37
CA LYS A 36 -8.37 9.48 19.83
C LYS A 36 -8.68 10.91 19.39
N ASP A 37 -9.35 11.04 18.24
CA ASP A 37 -9.89 12.29 17.73
C ASP A 37 -11.42 12.24 17.89
N SER A 38 -11.94 13.09 18.77
CA SER A 38 -13.39 13.28 18.88
C SER A 38 -13.92 13.79 17.54
N PRO A 39 -15.17 13.45 17.16
CA PRO A 39 -15.82 14.08 16.02
C PRO A 39 -15.69 15.60 16.09
N ARG A 40 -15.48 16.26 14.96
CA ARG A 40 -15.26 17.71 14.92
C ARG A 40 -16.31 18.42 14.09
N SER A 41 -16.71 19.58 14.60
CA SER A 41 -17.64 20.47 13.93
C SER A 41 -16.88 21.64 13.32
N PHE A 42 -17.05 21.90 12.02
CA PHE A 42 -16.40 23.01 11.32
C PHE A 42 -17.43 23.99 10.78
N ARG A 43 -17.32 25.28 11.14
CA ARG A 43 -18.08 26.34 10.47
C ARG A 43 -17.32 26.81 9.24
N VAL A 44 -17.99 26.73 8.09
CA VAL A 44 -17.40 26.95 6.77
C VAL A 44 -18.34 27.73 5.85
N CYS A 45 -17.81 28.27 4.77
CA CYS A 45 -18.58 28.89 3.69
C CYS A 45 -18.90 27.86 2.59
N ALA A 46 -20.18 27.49 2.46
CA ALA A 46 -20.64 26.57 1.42
C ALA A 46 -20.30 27.05 -0.01
N SER A 47 -20.24 28.37 -0.21
CA SER A 47 -19.85 28.94 -1.51
C SER A 47 -18.36 28.76 -1.82
N ALA A 48 -17.48 28.74 -0.81
CA ALA A 48 -16.07 28.43 -1.00
C ALA A 48 -15.89 26.98 -1.45
N LEU A 49 -16.53 26.03 -0.75
CA LEU A 49 -16.54 24.61 -1.11
C LEU A 49 -17.04 24.37 -2.54
N ARG A 50 -18.20 24.96 -2.89
CA ARG A 50 -18.79 24.85 -4.23
C ARG A 50 -17.87 25.35 -5.35
N ARG A 51 -17.08 26.40 -5.10
CA ARG A 51 -16.16 26.95 -6.10
C ARG A 51 -14.96 26.03 -6.33
N SER A 52 -14.52 25.35 -5.28
CA SER A 52 -13.31 24.54 -5.28
C SER A 52 -13.52 23.10 -5.72
N SER A 53 -14.77 22.62 -5.76
CA SER A 53 -15.09 21.21 -6.02
C SER A 53 -16.45 21.02 -6.68
N ALA A 54 -16.48 20.21 -7.74
CA ALA A 54 -17.72 19.77 -8.38
C ALA A 54 -18.55 18.84 -7.48
N VAL A 55 -17.89 18.03 -6.66
CA VAL A 55 -18.53 17.12 -5.70
C VAL A 55 -19.28 17.91 -4.63
N TRP A 56 -18.61 18.87 -3.98
CA TRP A 56 -19.24 19.77 -3.01
C TRP A 56 -20.37 20.58 -3.64
N LYS A 57 -20.20 21.04 -4.88
CA LYS A 57 -21.26 21.73 -5.62
C LYS A 57 -22.50 20.85 -5.80
N SER A 58 -22.32 19.60 -6.20
CA SER A 58 -23.44 18.68 -6.40
C SER A 58 -24.10 18.32 -5.07
N MET A 59 -23.32 18.02 -4.03
CA MET A 59 -23.80 17.63 -2.71
C MET A 59 -24.61 18.74 -2.02
N LEU A 60 -24.07 19.96 -1.97
CA LEU A 60 -24.64 21.07 -1.19
C LEU A 60 -25.71 21.87 -1.93
N PHE A 61 -25.75 21.81 -3.26
CA PHE A 61 -26.66 22.61 -4.07
C PHE A 61 -27.46 21.76 -5.07
N GLY A 62 -27.48 20.44 -4.86
CA GLY A 62 -28.25 19.47 -5.63
C GLY A 62 -29.59 19.13 -4.96
N PRO A 63 -30.22 18.02 -5.34
CA PRO A 63 -31.47 17.55 -4.75
C PRO A 63 -31.24 16.60 -3.55
N TRP A 64 -30.11 16.71 -2.86
CA TRP A 64 -29.68 15.76 -1.83
C TRP A 64 -30.01 16.26 -0.41
N LYS A 65 -29.96 15.35 0.58
CA LYS A 65 -30.26 15.67 1.99
C LYS A 65 -29.28 16.70 2.57
N GLU A 66 -28.08 16.77 2.01
CA GLU A 66 -26.99 17.67 2.40
C GLU A 66 -27.22 19.11 1.90
N SER A 67 -28.22 19.33 1.04
CA SER A 67 -28.54 20.65 0.51
C SER A 67 -29.21 21.54 1.56
N LYS A 68 -29.12 22.85 1.35
CA LYS A 68 -29.58 23.83 2.33
C LYS A 68 -31.06 23.62 2.70
N PRO A 69 -31.40 23.45 3.99
CA PRO A 69 -32.78 23.29 4.42
C PRO A 69 -33.58 24.60 4.27
N ALA A 70 -34.90 24.48 4.19
CA ALA A 70 -35.80 25.64 4.11
C ALA A 70 -35.81 26.48 5.40
N SER A 71 -35.54 25.85 6.54
CA SER A 71 -35.49 26.47 7.86
C SER A 71 -34.48 25.73 8.75
N GLY A 72 -33.92 26.42 9.74
CA GLY A 72 -32.95 25.85 10.69
C GLY A 72 -31.50 25.98 10.24
N THR A 73 -30.61 25.39 11.04
CA THR A 73 -29.17 25.37 10.78
C THR A 73 -28.85 24.45 9.62
N TRP A 74 -27.99 24.91 8.70
CA TRP A 74 -27.49 24.05 7.64
C TRP A 74 -26.30 23.26 8.14
N SER A 75 -26.51 21.97 8.43
CA SER A 75 -25.47 21.03 8.84
C SER A 75 -25.39 19.83 7.92
N VAL A 76 -24.19 19.28 7.73
CA VAL A 76 -23.94 18.09 6.90
C VAL A 76 -23.05 17.11 7.66
N ASP A 77 -23.50 15.87 7.76
CA ASP A 77 -22.76 14.77 8.38
C ASP A 77 -21.78 14.13 7.39
N LEU A 78 -20.52 14.03 7.82
CA LEU A 78 -19.40 13.40 7.13
C LEU A 78 -18.76 12.37 8.08
N PRO A 79 -19.50 11.33 8.46
CA PRO A 79 -19.12 10.46 9.58
C PRO A 79 -17.85 9.65 9.33
N GLU A 80 -17.53 9.38 8.06
CA GLU A 80 -16.39 8.55 7.63
C GLU A 80 -15.14 9.38 7.31
N ASP A 81 -15.24 10.70 7.28
CA ASP A 81 -14.12 11.56 6.89
C ASP A 81 -13.18 11.81 8.08
N ASP A 82 -11.87 11.78 7.79
CA ASP A 82 -10.83 12.17 8.74
C ASP A 82 -10.86 13.69 8.99
N PRO A 83 -11.09 14.14 10.22
CA PRO A 83 -11.25 15.56 10.49
C PRO A 83 -9.94 16.34 10.33
N ASP A 84 -8.77 15.74 10.62
CA ASP A 84 -7.46 16.41 10.50
C ASP A 84 -7.13 16.70 9.04
N ALA A 85 -7.30 15.69 8.18
CA ALA A 85 -7.13 15.84 6.74
C ALA A 85 -8.16 16.80 6.14
N LEU A 86 -9.42 16.74 6.58
CA LEU A 86 -10.46 17.63 6.05
C LEU A 86 -10.18 19.08 6.43
N GLU A 87 -9.75 19.34 7.67
CA GLU A 87 -9.38 20.68 8.12
C GLU A 87 -8.30 21.33 7.24
N VAL A 88 -7.29 20.56 6.82
CA VAL A 88 -6.27 21.07 5.88
C VAL A 88 -6.92 21.52 4.57
N LEU A 89 -7.81 20.71 3.98
CA LEU A 89 -8.53 21.07 2.76
C LEU A 89 -9.44 22.28 2.95
N LEU A 90 -10.11 22.37 4.11
CA LEU A 90 -10.97 23.49 4.48
C LEU A 90 -10.14 24.78 4.57
N ASN A 91 -8.97 24.75 5.21
CA ASN A 91 -8.07 25.89 5.28
C ASN A 91 -7.56 26.33 3.89
N ILE A 92 -7.30 25.38 2.98
CA ILE A 92 -6.93 25.69 1.60
C ILE A 92 -8.05 26.45 0.88
N VAL A 93 -9.29 25.94 0.91
CA VAL A 93 -10.39 26.54 0.12
C VAL A 93 -10.94 27.84 0.71
N HIS A 94 -10.69 28.11 1.99
CA HIS A 94 -11.00 29.37 2.66
C HIS A 94 -9.82 30.36 2.65
N ALA A 95 -8.70 30.01 2.00
CA ALA A 95 -7.50 30.84 1.92
C ALA A 95 -6.82 31.12 3.29
N ASN A 96 -7.03 30.25 4.28
CA ASN A 96 -6.31 30.24 5.56
C ASN A 96 -4.92 29.58 5.41
N PHE A 97 -4.16 30.00 4.39
CA PHE A 97 -2.89 29.34 4.01
C PHE A 97 -1.85 29.21 5.13
N PRO A 98 -1.70 30.15 6.08
CA PRO A 98 -0.77 29.99 7.20
C PRO A 98 -1.08 28.78 8.11
N LEU A 99 -2.31 28.24 8.07
CA LEU A 99 -2.71 27.06 8.83
C LEU A 99 -2.48 25.75 8.06
N VAL A 100 -2.07 25.82 6.79
CA VAL A 100 -1.79 24.62 5.98
C VAL A 100 -0.36 24.16 6.28
N PRO A 101 -0.16 22.92 6.75
CA PRO A 101 1.17 22.42 7.11
C PRO A 101 2.08 22.34 5.87
N TYR A 102 3.27 22.93 5.99
CA TYR A 102 4.29 22.85 4.95
C TYR A 102 4.92 21.45 4.88
N GLU A 103 5.16 20.85 6.05
CA GLU A 103 5.69 19.49 6.22
C GLU A 103 4.72 18.68 7.11
N PRO A 104 3.60 18.18 6.55
CA PRO A 104 2.69 17.32 7.30
C PRO A 104 3.34 15.98 7.65
N ASP A 105 2.85 15.31 8.71
CA ASP A 105 3.15 13.88 8.89
C ASP A 105 2.62 13.09 7.68
N LEU A 106 3.30 11.99 7.36
CA LEU A 106 3.00 11.16 6.20
C LEU A 106 1.55 10.65 6.20
N LEU A 107 1.01 10.22 7.34
CA LEU A 107 -0.36 9.72 7.43
C LEU A 107 -1.40 10.83 7.24
N LEU A 108 -1.11 12.04 7.74
CA LEU A 108 -1.93 13.21 7.48
C LEU A 108 -1.92 13.56 5.99
N LEU A 109 -0.73 13.57 5.35
CA LEU A 109 -0.60 13.84 3.93
C LEU A 109 -1.39 12.83 3.07
N GLU A 110 -1.30 11.55 3.40
CA GLU A 110 -2.11 10.51 2.78
C GLU A 110 -3.62 10.79 2.94
N GLY A 111 -4.07 11.13 4.14
CA GLY A 111 -5.47 11.49 4.40
C GLY A 111 -5.93 12.69 3.58
N VAL A 112 -5.11 13.74 3.51
CA VAL A 112 -5.38 14.94 2.70
C VAL A 112 -5.52 14.59 1.22
N LEU A 113 -4.63 13.75 0.69
CA LEU A 113 -4.69 13.30 -0.71
C LEU A 113 -5.92 12.44 -0.98
N ARG A 114 -6.31 11.53 -0.06
CA ARG A 114 -7.53 10.72 -0.18
C ARG A 114 -8.78 11.58 -0.24
N LEU A 115 -8.93 12.53 0.70
CA LEU A 115 -10.07 13.43 0.71
C LEU A 115 -10.05 14.37 -0.49
N ALA A 116 -8.87 14.84 -0.91
CA ALA A 116 -8.77 15.66 -2.11
C ALA A 116 -9.21 14.89 -3.37
N ASN A 117 -8.87 13.61 -3.49
CA ASN A 117 -9.38 12.77 -4.56
C ASN A 117 -10.90 12.55 -4.45
N LYS A 118 -11.40 12.18 -3.26
CA LYS A 118 -12.83 11.97 -2.96
C LYS A 118 -13.69 13.18 -3.34
N TYR A 119 -13.21 14.38 -3.04
CA TYR A 119 -13.93 15.63 -3.28
C TYR A 119 -13.52 16.34 -4.57
N ASP A 120 -12.73 15.75 -5.47
CA ASP A 120 -12.25 16.39 -6.71
C ASP A 120 -11.57 17.75 -6.45
N MET A 121 -10.65 17.77 -5.49
CA MET A 121 -9.89 18.93 -5.00
C MET A 121 -8.39 18.82 -5.19
N VAL A 122 -7.88 17.78 -5.85
CA VAL A 122 -6.43 17.56 -6.07
C VAL A 122 -5.74 18.79 -6.67
N LYS A 123 -6.40 19.50 -7.60
CA LYS A 123 -5.86 20.72 -8.22
C LYS A 123 -5.59 21.85 -7.22
N ALA A 124 -6.35 21.91 -6.13
CA ALA A 124 -6.18 22.92 -5.08
C ALA A 124 -4.88 22.73 -4.29
N LEU A 125 -4.30 21.51 -4.32
CA LEU A 125 -3.09 21.17 -3.58
C LEU A 125 -1.79 21.64 -4.25
N ARG A 126 -1.86 22.07 -5.52
CA ARG A 126 -0.69 22.42 -6.34
C ARG A 126 0.32 23.38 -5.67
N PRO A 127 -0.08 24.39 -4.88
CA PRO A 127 0.88 25.27 -4.19
C PRO A 127 1.82 24.54 -3.21
N TRP A 128 1.39 23.42 -2.64
CA TRP A 128 2.16 22.66 -1.65
C TRP A 128 2.80 21.38 -2.20
N SER A 129 2.52 21.04 -3.47
CA SER A 129 2.90 19.75 -4.04
C SER A 129 4.39 19.46 -3.94
N GLN A 130 5.25 20.49 -4.08
CA GLN A 130 6.70 20.32 -3.98
C GLN A 130 7.16 20.03 -2.55
N ALA A 131 6.62 20.73 -1.56
CA ALA A 131 6.97 20.51 -0.16
C ALA A 131 6.50 19.13 0.33
N TRP A 132 5.27 18.77 0.01
CA TRP A 132 4.70 17.46 0.35
C TRP A 132 5.37 16.32 -0.40
N LEU A 133 5.90 16.60 -1.59
CA LEU A 133 6.75 15.67 -2.30
C LEU A 133 8.06 15.37 -1.55
N ASP A 134 8.67 16.39 -0.94
CA ASP A 134 9.90 16.21 -0.17
C ASP A 134 9.65 15.39 1.11
N VAL A 135 8.47 15.52 1.73
CA VAL A 135 8.01 14.63 2.82
C VAL A 135 7.94 13.17 2.36
N ALA A 136 7.37 12.91 1.18
CA ALA A 136 7.26 11.56 0.64
C ALA A 136 8.66 10.96 0.37
N LYS A 137 9.56 11.73 -0.24
CA LYS A 137 10.95 11.31 -0.49
C LYS A 137 11.72 11.05 0.80
N GLY A 138 11.55 11.90 1.81
CA GLY A 138 12.13 11.71 3.14
C GLY A 138 11.70 10.41 3.82
N SER A 139 10.58 9.83 3.37
CA SER A 139 10.00 8.58 3.88
C SER A 139 10.43 7.33 3.08
N SER A 140 11.39 7.44 2.16
CA SER A 140 11.82 6.30 1.31
C SER A 140 12.39 5.12 2.09
N GLY A 141 12.89 5.35 3.29
CA GLY A 141 13.45 4.34 4.20
C GLY A 141 12.47 3.79 5.23
N GLU A 142 11.16 4.04 5.07
CA GLU A 142 10.16 3.59 6.03
C GLU A 142 10.14 2.06 6.17
N GLU A 143 9.98 1.58 7.39
CA GLU A 143 9.97 0.15 7.75
C GLU A 143 8.64 -0.27 8.36
N ASN A 144 7.83 0.68 8.86
CA ASN A 144 6.53 0.37 9.42
C ASN A 144 5.52 0.07 8.31
N GLY A 145 4.81 -1.06 8.40
CA GLY A 145 3.93 -1.55 7.34
C GLY A 145 2.84 -0.56 6.90
N ARG A 146 2.17 0.09 7.86
CA ARG A 146 1.14 1.10 7.59
C ARG A 146 1.72 2.31 6.85
N ARG A 147 2.87 2.82 7.32
CA ARG A 147 3.52 3.98 6.72
C ARG A 147 4.15 3.64 5.36
N MET A 148 4.63 2.41 5.13
CA MET A 148 5.06 1.96 3.81
C MET A 148 3.92 2.02 2.77
N LEU A 149 2.71 1.57 3.12
CA LEU A 149 1.53 1.73 2.26
C LEU A 149 1.25 3.20 1.96
N SER A 150 1.36 4.05 2.99
CA SER A 150 1.21 5.49 2.87
C SER A 150 2.21 6.09 1.87
N VAL A 151 3.48 5.68 1.91
CA VAL A 151 4.50 6.09 0.93
C VAL A 151 4.12 5.67 -0.50
N VAL A 152 3.60 4.46 -0.69
CA VAL A 152 3.16 3.99 -2.02
C VAL A 152 2.00 4.86 -2.53
N TYR A 153 0.99 5.12 -1.68
CA TYR A 153 -0.16 5.93 -2.04
C TYR A 153 0.23 7.38 -2.35
N VAL A 154 0.94 8.05 -1.42
CA VAL A 154 1.39 9.43 -1.59
C VAL A 154 2.32 9.56 -2.82
N GLY A 155 3.23 8.60 -3.00
CA GLY A 155 4.13 8.55 -4.15
C GLY A 155 3.37 8.46 -5.47
N ARG A 156 2.30 7.65 -5.54
CA ARG A 156 1.42 7.55 -6.71
C ARG A 156 0.71 8.87 -7.00
N GLU A 157 0.04 9.44 -6.00
CA GLU A 157 -0.77 10.66 -6.16
C GLU A 157 0.08 11.89 -6.51
N LEU A 158 1.32 11.96 -6.01
CA LEU A 158 2.25 13.05 -6.32
C LEU A 158 3.16 12.75 -7.55
N GLY A 159 2.97 11.61 -8.22
CA GLY A 159 3.69 11.26 -9.45
C GLY A 159 5.16 10.84 -9.25
N GLN A 160 5.56 10.41 -8.05
CA GLN A 160 6.87 9.83 -7.79
C GLN A 160 6.91 8.33 -8.08
N VAL A 161 6.99 8.02 -9.35
CA VAL A 161 6.98 6.64 -9.84
C VAL A 161 8.10 5.79 -9.22
N GLU A 162 9.32 6.33 -9.10
CA GLU A 162 10.46 5.58 -8.55
C GLU A 162 10.27 5.27 -7.06
N LEU A 163 9.85 6.25 -6.26
CA LEU A 163 9.55 6.06 -4.83
C LEU A 163 8.45 5.01 -4.64
N GLN A 164 7.37 5.14 -5.41
CA GLN A 164 6.26 4.19 -5.40
C GLN A 164 6.73 2.77 -5.73
N MET A 165 7.48 2.60 -6.83
CA MET A 165 7.96 1.29 -7.27
C MET A 165 8.92 0.65 -6.27
N ASN A 166 9.87 1.41 -5.73
CA ASN A 166 10.83 0.90 -4.75
C ASN A 166 10.12 0.45 -3.47
N MET A 167 9.17 1.24 -2.97
CA MET A 167 8.41 0.88 -1.77
C MET A 167 7.46 -0.31 -2.02
N MET A 168 6.83 -0.37 -3.20
CA MET A 168 6.01 -1.51 -3.60
C MET A 168 6.83 -2.81 -3.65
N GLN A 169 8.02 -2.77 -4.26
CA GLN A 169 8.92 -3.93 -4.31
C GLN A 169 9.31 -4.38 -2.90
N LYS A 170 9.61 -3.44 -2.00
CA LYS A 170 9.89 -3.74 -0.60
C LYS A 170 8.72 -4.45 0.06
N LEU A 171 7.51 -3.91 -0.04
CA LEU A 171 6.29 -4.53 0.51
C LEU A 171 6.07 -5.96 -0.03
N VAL A 172 6.19 -6.15 -1.35
CA VAL A 172 6.02 -7.47 -1.99
C VAL A 172 7.03 -8.50 -1.48
N VAL A 173 8.28 -8.08 -1.29
CA VAL A 173 9.38 -8.95 -0.83
C VAL A 173 9.25 -9.30 0.65
N GLU A 174 8.87 -8.32 1.48
CA GLU A 174 8.86 -8.44 2.93
C GLU A 174 7.58 -9.00 3.50
N ALA A 175 6.45 -8.86 2.80
CA ALA A 175 5.19 -9.39 3.25
C ALA A 175 5.15 -10.92 3.14
N ALA A 176 4.52 -11.57 4.11
CA ALA A 176 4.32 -13.01 4.14
C ALA A 176 2.98 -13.36 4.79
N ASN A 177 2.47 -14.56 4.52
CA ASN A 177 1.26 -15.03 5.18
C ASN A 177 1.57 -15.39 6.63
N ASN A 178 0.78 -14.86 7.56
CA ASN A 178 0.79 -15.28 8.95
C ASN A 178 0.08 -16.65 9.12
N GLU A 179 -0.01 -17.13 10.36
CA GLU A 179 -0.67 -18.41 10.68
C GLU A 179 -2.15 -18.48 10.28
N ASN A 180 -2.80 -17.32 10.14
CA ASN A 180 -4.20 -17.19 9.73
C ASN A 180 -4.34 -17.03 8.20
N GLY A 181 -3.25 -17.11 7.44
CA GLY A 181 -3.25 -16.90 5.99
C GLY A 181 -3.43 -15.44 5.56
N GLN A 182 -3.24 -14.48 6.47
CA GLN A 182 -3.30 -13.06 6.16
C GLN A 182 -1.92 -12.55 5.76
N LEU A 183 -1.87 -11.73 4.71
CA LEU A 183 -0.64 -11.10 4.28
C LEU A 183 -0.24 -10.00 5.26
N VAL A 184 0.90 -10.15 5.91
CA VAL A 184 1.41 -9.19 6.91
C VAL A 184 2.82 -8.75 6.58
N THR A 185 3.17 -7.53 6.95
CA THR A 185 4.55 -7.01 6.92
C THR A 185 5.37 -7.55 8.09
N LYS A 186 6.69 -7.30 8.09
CA LYS A 186 7.62 -7.80 9.12
C LYS A 186 7.27 -7.37 10.54
N ASP A 187 6.71 -6.16 10.70
CA ASP A 187 6.24 -5.62 11.97
C ASP A 187 4.85 -6.12 12.38
N GLY A 188 4.27 -7.06 11.62
CA GLY A 188 2.99 -7.70 11.92
C GLY A 188 1.77 -6.88 11.48
N PHE A 189 1.96 -5.76 10.77
CA PHE A 189 0.85 -4.99 10.23
C PHE A 189 0.17 -5.79 9.10
N ALA A 190 -1.15 -5.96 9.22
CA ALA A 190 -1.94 -6.69 8.25
C ALA A 190 -2.22 -5.82 7.02
N LEU A 191 -1.78 -6.29 5.86
CA LEU A 191 -2.18 -5.73 4.59
C LEU A 191 -3.60 -6.23 4.32
N VAL A 192 -4.56 -5.32 4.39
CA VAL A 192 -5.98 -5.61 4.19
C VAL A 192 -6.51 -4.81 3.02
N ASP A 193 -7.59 -5.31 2.42
CA ASP A 193 -8.37 -4.56 1.45
C ASP A 193 -9.04 -3.37 2.14
N ASP A 194 -8.60 -2.16 1.81
CA ASP A 194 -9.19 -0.90 2.26
C ASP A 194 -10.15 -0.29 1.23
N GLY A 195 -10.58 -1.09 0.23
CA GLY A 195 -11.39 -0.64 -0.90
C GLY A 195 -10.56 0.04 -2.00
N SER A 196 -9.24 0.14 -1.84
CA SER A 196 -8.32 0.57 -2.88
C SER A 196 -7.77 -0.61 -3.68
N ASP A 197 -7.33 -0.34 -4.91
CA ASP A 197 -6.68 -1.35 -5.75
C ASP A 197 -5.31 -1.79 -5.21
N LEU A 198 -4.74 -1.07 -4.23
CA LEU A 198 -3.36 -1.27 -3.76
C LEU A 198 -3.13 -2.64 -3.12
N PHE A 199 -4.07 -3.12 -2.31
CA PHE A 199 -3.96 -4.45 -1.70
C PHE A 199 -3.96 -5.56 -2.76
N ALA A 200 -4.88 -5.48 -3.72
CA ALA A 200 -4.98 -6.43 -4.82
C ALA A 200 -3.73 -6.41 -5.72
N GLU A 201 -3.17 -5.23 -5.99
CA GLU A 201 -1.90 -5.07 -6.72
C GLU A 201 -0.74 -5.74 -5.99
N ILE A 202 -0.55 -5.50 -4.68
CA ILE A 202 0.52 -6.11 -3.88
C ILE A 202 0.38 -7.64 -3.89
N LEU A 203 -0.83 -8.15 -3.64
CA LEU A 203 -1.10 -9.57 -3.61
C LEU A 203 -0.84 -10.23 -4.99
N GLY A 204 -1.28 -9.59 -6.07
CA GLY A 204 -1.05 -10.05 -7.43
C GLY A 204 0.43 -10.11 -7.78
N LEU A 205 1.17 -9.01 -7.53
CA LEU A 205 2.62 -8.95 -7.75
C LEU A 205 3.35 -10.02 -6.94
N GLN A 206 2.95 -10.25 -5.69
CA GLN A 206 3.55 -11.28 -4.87
C GLN A 206 3.32 -12.68 -5.45
N GLN A 207 2.09 -12.99 -5.87
CA GLN A 207 1.78 -14.28 -6.51
C GLN A 207 2.55 -14.50 -7.81
N ASP A 208 2.73 -13.45 -8.61
CA ASP A 208 3.51 -13.51 -9.83
C ASP A 208 4.98 -13.79 -9.55
N VAL A 209 5.56 -13.12 -8.55
CA VAL A 209 6.95 -13.37 -8.13
C VAL A 209 7.13 -14.78 -7.56
N LEU A 210 6.20 -15.25 -6.72
CA LEU A 210 6.24 -16.60 -6.15
C LEU A 210 6.14 -17.70 -7.21
N LYS A 211 5.46 -17.44 -8.34
CA LYS A 211 5.38 -18.36 -9.49
C LYS A 211 6.62 -18.26 -10.40
N ALA A 212 7.12 -17.05 -10.64
CA ALA A 212 8.20 -16.79 -11.57
C ALA A 212 9.57 -17.21 -11.01
N LEU A 213 9.84 -16.95 -9.72
CA LEU A 213 11.11 -17.28 -9.06
C LEU A 213 11.54 -18.75 -9.24
N PRO A 214 10.69 -19.76 -8.96
CA PRO A 214 11.10 -21.16 -9.08
C PRO A 214 11.21 -21.64 -10.53
N ALA A 215 10.64 -20.91 -11.50
CA ALA A 215 10.53 -21.37 -12.88
C ALA A 215 11.90 -21.74 -13.50
N GLN A 216 12.91 -20.89 -13.31
CA GLN A 216 14.25 -21.14 -13.87
C GLN A 216 14.90 -22.41 -13.29
N LEU A 217 14.75 -22.63 -11.99
CA LEU A 217 15.28 -23.84 -11.35
C LEU A 217 14.48 -25.08 -11.76
N ASN A 218 13.17 -24.95 -11.94
CA ASN A 218 12.30 -26.03 -12.42
C ASN A 218 12.61 -26.45 -13.85
N GLU A 219 12.96 -25.52 -14.74
CA GLU A 219 13.46 -25.84 -16.09
C GLU A 219 14.73 -26.70 -16.02
N ILE A 220 15.67 -26.35 -15.13
CA ILE A 220 16.91 -27.12 -14.93
C ILE A 220 16.60 -28.51 -14.38
N ILE A 221 15.75 -28.62 -13.35
CA ILE A 221 15.35 -29.91 -12.77
C ILE A 221 14.70 -30.78 -13.85
N SER A 222 13.77 -30.22 -14.64
CA SER A 222 13.08 -30.93 -15.71
C SER A 222 14.07 -31.44 -16.78
N ALA A 223 14.97 -30.57 -17.25
CA ALA A 223 15.98 -30.94 -18.25
C ALA A 223 16.90 -32.06 -17.75
N LEU A 224 17.31 -32.03 -16.48
CA LEU A 224 18.15 -33.07 -15.87
C LEU A 224 17.41 -34.38 -15.58
N THR A 225 16.10 -34.33 -15.34
CA THR A 225 15.30 -35.51 -14.97
C THR A 225 14.77 -36.24 -16.19
N PHE A 226 14.22 -35.51 -17.17
CA PHE A 226 13.47 -36.08 -18.29
C PHE A 226 14.13 -35.80 -19.66
N GLY A 227 15.03 -34.82 -19.74
CA GLY A 227 15.67 -34.40 -20.97
C GLY A 227 17.09 -34.96 -21.15
N SER A 228 17.84 -34.37 -22.07
CA SER A 228 19.27 -34.65 -22.27
C SER A 228 20.17 -34.07 -21.17
N GLY A 229 19.60 -33.32 -20.23
CA GLY A 229 20.31 -32.51 -19.26
C GLY A 229 21.16 -31.42 -19.90
N ARG A 230 22.20 -30.98 -19.19
CA ARG A 230 23.04 -29.84 -19.58
C ARG A 230 24.46 -30.21 -20.00
N CYS A 231 24.87 -31.46 -19.78
CA CYS A 231 26.21 -31.90 -20.13
C CYS A 231 26.34 -32.19 -21.64
N GLU A 232 27.21 -31.44 -22.31
CA GLU A 232 27.45 -31.60 -23.75
C GLU A 232 28.34 -32.82 -24.06
N ARG A 233 29.22 -33.22 -23.13
CA ARG A 233 30.15 -34.35 -23.31
C ARG A 233 29.40 -35.70 -23.27
N PRO A 234 29.30 -36.43 -24.39
CA PRO A 234 28.46 -37.63 -24.46
C PRO A 234 28.86 -38.72 -23.45
N ASP A 235 30.16 -38.97 -23.28
CA ASP A 235 30.69 -40.06 -22.45
C ASP A 235 30.38 -39.86 -20.95
N ASP A 236 30.29 -38.61 -20.52
CA ASP A 236 30.09 -38.23 -19.12
C ASP A 236 28.68 -37.72 -18.84
N ARG A 237 27.83 -37.58 -19.87
CA ARG A 237 26.55 -36.86 -19.79
C ARG A 237 25.66 -37.35 -18.67
N SER A 238 25.44 -38.66 -18.60
CA SER A 238 24.61 -39.29 -17.58
C SER A 238 25.15 -39.01 -16.18
N ARG A 239 26.46 -39.24 -15.96
CA ARG A 239 27.12 -39.03 -14.66
C ARG A 239 27.07 -37.57 -14.23
N CYS A 240 27.40 -36.64 -15.11
CA CYS A 240 27.39 -35.21 -14.80
C CYS A 240 25.98 -34.72 -14.50
N ASN A 241 24.98 -35.16 -15.27
CA ASN A 241 23.57 -34.82 -15.00
C ASN A 241 23.10 -35.36 -13.64
N SER A 242 23.47 -36.60 -13.27
CA SER A 242 23.16 -37.15 -11.94
C SER A 242 23.84 -36.39 -10.80
N VAL A 243 25.09 -35.94 -10.98
CA VAL A 243 25.80 -35.12 -9.98
C VAL A 243 25.08 -33.77 -9.80
N MET A 244 24.70 -33.10 -10.89
CA MET A 244 23.95 -31.84 -10.82
C MET A 244 22.60 -32.04 -10.13
N LEU A 245 21.81 -33.02 -10.58
CA LEU A 245 20.49 -33.30 -10.01
C LEU A 245 20.57 -33.68 -8.53
N GLY A 246 21.53 -34.54 -8.17
CA GLY A 246 21.77 -34.94 -6.79
C GLY A 246 22.19 -33.76 -5.89
N SER A 247 22.99 -32.81 -6.42
CA SER A 247 23.36 -31.59 -5.68
C SER A 247 22.16 -30.69 -5.42
N ILE A 248 21.27 -30.50 -6.42
CA ILE A 248 20.02 -29.75 -6.28
C ILE A 248 19.13 -30.41 -5.22
N PHE A 249 18.82 -31.69 -5.35
CA PHE A 249 17.93 -32.38 -4.41
C PHE A 249 18.49 -32.44 -2.99
N LYS A 250 19.80 -32.64 -2.84
CA LYS A 250 20.45 -32.59 -1.52
C LYS A 250 20.29 -31.21 -0.87
N ARG A 251 20.36 -30.13 -1.65
CA ARG A 251 20.23 -28.76 -1.13
C ARG A 251 18.79 -28.37 -0.91
N MET A 252 17.87 -28.81 -1.76
CA MET A 252 16.43 -28.70 -1.56
C MET A 252 16.01 -29.38 -0.25
N ALA A 253 16.46 -30.61 -0.01
CA ALA A 253 16.21 -31.33 1.25
C ALA A 253 16.71 -30.56 2.49
N ARG A 254 17.84 -29.86 2.37
CA ARG A 254 18.43 -29.09 3.48
C ARG A 254 17.75 -27.73 3.69
N ALA A 255 17.47 -27.01 2.61
CA ALA A 255 16.92 -25.65 2.65
C ALA A 255 15.41 -25.65 2.91
N ARG A 256 14.69 -26.64 2.37
CA ARG A 256 13.21 -26.68 2.36
C ARG A 256 12.62 -27.89 3.08
N LYS A 257 13.45 -28.81 3.58
CA LYS A 257 13.00 -30.07 4.21
C LYS A 257 12.09 -30.93 3.32
N SER A 258 12.15 -30.72 2.00
CA SER A 258 11.39 -31.47 0.99
C SER A 258 12.28 -31.75 -0.22
N VAL A 259 11.92 -32.77 -1.00
CA VAL A 259 12.55 -33.09 -2.29
C VAL A 259 11.44 -33.35 -3.29
N THR A 260 11.34 -32.50 -4.31
CA THR A 260 10.32 -32.57 -5.36
C THR A 260 10.95 -32.38 -6.73
N LEU A 261 10.27 -32.87 -7.77
CA LEU A 261 10.67 -32.66 -9.17
C LEU A 261 10.29 -31.26 -9.68
N SER A 262 9.50 -30.52 -8.91
CA SER A 262 9.13 -29.13 -9.15
C SER A 262 9.14 -28.39 -7.83
N LEU A 263 9.96 -27.35 -7.73
CA LEU A 263 9.98 -26.43 -6.61
C LEU A 263 8.79 -25.47 -6.74
N VAL A 264 8.01 -25.39 -5.67
CA VAL A 264 6.88 -24.47 -5.53
C VAL A 264 7.02 -23.74 -4.21
N ALA A 265 6.45 -22.55 -4.10
CA ALA A 265 6.35 -21.84 -2.83
C ALA A 265 5.53 -22.67 -1.83
N ASP A 266 5.94 -22.68 -0.56
CA ASP A 266 5.12 -23.29 0.50
C ASP A 266 3.95 -22.34 0.85
N ALA A 267 2.86 -22.86 1.43
CA ALA A 267 1.61 -22.10 1.64
C ALA A 267 1.78 -20.77 2.40
N ASN A 268 2.75 -20.70 3.32
CA ASN A 268 3.03 -19.52 4.15
C ASN A 268 4.39 -18.86 3.83
N GLU A 269 5.02 -19.27 2.73
CA GLU A 269 6.35 -18.77 2.38
C GLU A 269 6.25 -17.41 1.69
N GLY A 270 6.91 -16.40 2.26
CA GLY A 270 7.06 -15.09 1.63
C GLY A 270 8.11 -15.09 0.52
N VAL A 271 8.09 -14.07 -0.33
CA VAL A 271 9.04 -13.91 -1.45
C VAL A 271 10.50 -13.91 -0.98
N ALA A 272 10.82 -13.21 0.12
CA ALA A 272 12.18 -13.19 0.67
C ALA A 272 12.67 -14.58 1.11
N GLN A 273 11.80 -15.39 1.71
CA GLN A 273 12.13 -16.74 2.15
C GLN A 273 12.36 -17.68 0.96
N LEU A 274 11.45 -17.63 -0.03
CA LEU A 274 11.58 -18.41 -1.26
C LEU A 274 12.85 -18.04 -2.02
N SER A 275 13.10 -16.76 -2.23
CA SER A 275 14.30 -16.24 -2.89
C SER A 275 15.58 -16.72 -2.20
N THR A 276 15.62 -16.66 -0.86
CA THR A 276 16.75 -17.17 -0.07
C THR A 276 16.95 -18.67 -0.26
N SER A 277 15.89 -19.46 -0.24
CA SER A 277 15.98 -20.91 -0.43
C SER A 277 16.47 -21.29 -1.83
N ILE A 278 15.95 -20.63 -2.87
CA ILE A 278 16.37 -20.84 -4.27
C ILE A 278 17.84 -20.46 -4.45
N ARG A 279 18.27 -19.33 -3.90
CA ARG A 279 19.69 -18.91 -3.92
C ARG A 279 20.59 -19.97 -3.30
N VAL A 280 20.25 -20.48 -2.12
CA VAL A 280 21.01 -21.55 -1.45
C VAL A 280 21.01 -22.86 -2.26
N ILE A 281 19.96 -23.16 -3.02
CA ILE A 281 19.97 -24.33 -3.90
C ILE A 281 20.92 -24.09 -5.07
N ALA A 282 20.81 -22.94 -5.73
CA ALA A 282 21.58 -22.58 -6.91
C ALA A 282 23.09 -22.48 -6.63
N GLU A 283 23.50 -21.79 -5.55
CA GLU A 283 24.91 -21.59 -5.18
C GLU A 283 25.67 -22.90 -4.93
N TYR A 284 24.96 -23.93 -4.50
CA TYR A 284 25.53 -25.23 -4.17
C TYR A 284 25.32 -26.29 -5.25
N MET A 285 24.81 -25.90 -6.41
CA MET A 285 24.81 -26.77 -7.58
C MET A 285 26.25 -27.12 -7.96
N THR A 286 26.50 -28.40 -8.26
CA THR A 286 27.83 -28.89 -8.63
C THR A 286 27.74 -29.78 -9.85
N ALA A 287 28.71 -29.64 -10.75
CA ALA A 287 28.90 -30.56 -11.88
C ALA A 287 29.99 -31.60 -11.57
N LEU A 288 30.14 -32.59 -12.46
CA LEU A 288 31.25 -33.54 -12.40
C LEU A 288 32.60 -32.80 -12.46
N THR A 289 33.64 -33.34 -11.80
CA THR A 289 34.99 -32.77 -11.85
C THR A 289 35.45 -32.58 -13.30
N GLY A 290 35.88 -31.37 -13.68
CA GLY A 290 36.25 -31.02 -15.06
C GLY A 290 35.08 -30.65 -15.98
N HIS A 291 33.87 -30.49 -15.42
CA HIS A 291 32.65 -30.07 -16.12
C HIS A 291 32.07 -28.77 -15.55
N GLN A 292 32.90 -27.84 -15.07
CA GLN A 292 32.46 -26.61 -14.40
C GLN A 292 31.48 -25.78 -15.24
N MET A 293 31.65 -25.78 -16.57
CA MET A 293 30.77 -25.09 -17.52
C MET A 293 29.33 -25.63 -17.56
N CYS A 294 29.09 -26.85 -17.07
CA CYS A 294 27.74 -27.40 -16.98
C CYS A 294 26.94 -26.80 -15.81
N ASN A 295 27.62 -26.19 -14.82
CA ASN A 295 26.97 -25.52 -13.70
C ASN A 295 26.59 -24.08 -14.06
N PRO A 296 25.29 -23.72 -14.13
CA PRO A 296 24.88 -22.34 -14.38
C PRO A 296 25.36 -21.35 -13.32
N ALA A 297 25.53 -21.77 -12.07
CA ALA A 297 25.98 -20.90 -11.00
C ALA A 297 27.48 -20.54 -11.09
N GLY A 298 28.26 -21.26 -11.91
CA GLY A 298 29.68 -20.99 -12.15
C GLY A 298 29.96 -20.11 -13.37
N GLN A 299 28.92 -19.60 -14.04
CA GLN A 299 29.02 -18.74 -15.23
C GLN A 299 28.77 -17.25 -14.94
N ALA A 300 28.55 -16.89 -13.67
CA ALA A 300 28.31 -15.52 -13.20
C ALA A 300 29.56 -14.92 -12.55
#